data_AF-Q7RS23-F1
#
_entry.id   AF-Q7RS23-F1
#
_cell.length_a   1.000
_cell.length_b   1.000
_cell.length_c   1.000
_cell.angle_alpha   90.00
_cell.angle_beta   90.00
_cell.angle_gamma   90.00
#
_symmetry.space_group_name_H-M   'P 1'
#
loop_
_entity.id
_entity.type
_entity.pdbx_description
1 polymer ?
#
loop_
_entity_poly.entity_id
_entity_poly.type
_entity_poly.pdbx_seq_one_letter_code
_entity_poly.pdbx_strand_id
1 'polypeptide(L)'
;MYKRLFNKENILQKLKTNFNYNKRGFGGGKQNVEIKYIKENKKKYIFLTAVASISLSVGLTYAYENYVLYKWNNKYDYYYNPDLKAVQNKLQEKKEGKREKKHVCKHIILVRHGQYERKNRNDENSKKLTKEGCKQADITGKKLKDILNNKKISVIYHSDLIRAKETAEIISKYFPNAKLINDPNLNEGTPYLPNPIPRSSKFDAEKIKLDNQRINKAYETYFYQPPGDEDEYQLVICHGNVIRYFLCRALQLPLFAWLRFSSYNCGITWLVLDDEGSVILREFGSNMHIRSLLRLNFVCVFYIYIYLYNTMVILY
;
A
#
# COMPACT_ATOMS: atom_id res chain seq x y z
N MET A 1 20.87 -17.52 12.54
CA MET A 1 21.74 -16.65 13.36
C MET A 1 21.09 -16.12 14.66
N TYR A 2 19.85 -16.51 15.02
CA TYR A 2 19.17 -16.04 16.26
C TYR A 2 18.91 -17.14 17.33
N LYS A 3 19.40 -18.36 17.15
CA LYS A 3 19.25 -19.46 18.14
C LYS A 3 20.40 -19.62 19.15
N ARG A 4 21.48 -18.84 19.04
CA ARG A 4 22.68 -18.97 19.91
C ARG A 4 22.70 -18.05 21.14
N LEU A 5 21.76 -17.12 21.29
CA LEU A 5 21.77 -16.12 22.38
C LEU A 5 20.99 -16.53 23.64
N PHE A 6 20.23 -17.63 23.62
CA PHE A 6 19.40 -18.07 24.74
C PHE A 6 19.72 -19.49 25.20
N ASN A 7 20.98 -19.76 25.56
CA ASN A 7 21.30 -20.95 26.37
C ASN A 7 21.04 -20.61 27.86
N LYS A 8 19.78 -20.72 28.26
CA LYS A 8 19.26 -20.32 29.60
C LYS A 8 19.85 -21.11 30.77
N GLU A 9 20.51 -22.25 30.54
CA GLU A 9 20.93 -23.15 31.63
C GLU A 9 22.23 -22.70 32.32
N ASN A 10 23.18 -22.07 31.60
CA ASN A 10 24.48 -21.70 32.18
C ASN A 10 24.46 -20.47 33.09
N ILE A 11 23.47 -19.57 32.92
CA ILE A 11 23.35 -18.35 33.74
C ILE A 11 22.73 -18.68 35.11
N LEU A 12 21.80 -19.63 35.15
CA LEU A 12 21.15 -20.07 36.39
C LEU A 12 22.08 -20.87 37.29
N GLN A 13 23.02 -21.66 36.74
CA GLN A 13 24.04 -22.34 37.54
C GLN A 13 25.07 -21.37 38.13
N LYS A 14 25.52 -20.37 37.38
CA LYS A 14 26.45 -19.34 37.89
C LYS A 14 25.85 -18.45 38.98
N LEU A 15 24.53 -18.23 38.96
CA LEU A 15 23.84 -17.48 40.01
C LEU A 15 23.64 -18.29 41.30
N LYS A 16 23.49 -19.62 41.21
CA LYS A 16 23.34 -20.49 42.39
C LYS A 16 24.63 -20.66 43.20
N THR A 17 25.80 -20.61 42.56
CA THR A 17 27.09 -20.80 43.25
C THR A 17 27.50 -19.62 44.14
N ASN A 18 26.99 -18.41 43.89
CA ASN A 18 27.31 -17.22 44.69
C ASN A 18 26.41 -17.02 45.93
N PHE A 19 25.47 -17.94 46.20
CA PHE A 19 24.51 -17.85 47.32
C PHE A 19 24.75 -18.88 48.43
N ASN A 20 25.99 -19.33 48.63
CA ASN A 20 26.35 -20.08 49.85
C ASN A 20 26.90 -19.14 50.92
N TYR A 21 25.99 -18.51 51.68
CA TYR A 21 26.35 -17.89 52.95
C TYR A 21 26.47 -18.96 54.03
N ASN A 22 27.67 -19.09 54.58
CA ASN A 22 28.03 -19.98 55.67
C ASN A 22 27.05 -19.89 56.85
N LYS A 23 26.52 -21.05 57.28
CA LYS A 23 25.88 -21.23 58.59
C LYS A 23 26.90 -20.95 59.70
N ARG A 24 26.70 -19.90 60.49
CA ARG A 24 27.14 -19.81 61.89
C ARG A 24 26.05 -19.15 62.73
N GLY A 25 25.62 -19.84 63.78
CA GLY A 25 24.55 -19.41 64.68
C GLY A 25 24.91 -18.16 65.49
N PHE A 26 23.89 -17.45 65.98
CA PHE A 26 23.80 -16.78 67.29
C PHE A 26 22.56 -15.85 67.30
N GLY A 27 21.68 -16.06 68.28
CA GLY A 27 20.81 -15.07 68.95
C GLY A 27 19.86 -14.18 68.12
N GLY A 28 18.55 -14.47 68.21
CA GLY A 28 17.37 -13.58 68.39
C GLY A 28 17.19 -12.20 67.70
N GLY A 29 18.19 -11.58 67.07
CA GLY A 29 18.10 -10.19 66.56
C GLY A 29 18.32 -10.01 65.06
N LYS A 30 18.75 -11.04 64.31
CA LYS A 30 19.15 -10.91 62.90
C LYS A 30 18.02 -11.04 61.87
N GLN A 31 16.93 -11.74 62.17
CA GLN A 31 15.87 -12.00 61.18
C GLN A 31 15.15 -10.74 60.69
N ASN A 32 14.90 -9.76 61.56
CA ASN A 32 14.19 -8.54 61.17
C ASN A 32 15.01 -7.61 60.27
N VAL A 33 16.33 -7.54 60.46
CA VAL A 33 17.22 -6.70 59.65
C VAL A 33 17.39 -7.29 58.25
N GLU A 34 17.59 -8.61 58.16
CA GLU A 34 17.80 -9.31 56.89
C GLU A 34 16.51 -9.32 56.03
N ILE A 35 15.34 -9.54 56.64
CA ILE A 35 14.04 -9.45 55.95
C ILE A 35 13.77 -8.00 55.46
N LYS A 36 14.15 -6.99 56.24
CA LYS A 36 14.00 -5.57 55.85
C LYS A 36 14.92 -5.23 54.66
N TYR A 37 16.17 -5.69 54.68
CA TYR A 37 17.14 -5.48 53.60
C TYR A 37 16.70 -6.18 52.29
N ILE A 38 16.19 -7.41 52.37
CA ILE A 38 15.67 -8.15 51.21
C ILE A 38 14.42 -7.45 50.64
N LYS A 39 13.50 -6.96 51.49
CA LYS A 39 12.32 -6.20 51.05
C LYS A 39 12.69 -4.85 50.43
N GLU A 40 13.67 -4.13 51.00
CA GLU A 40 14.17 -2.86 50.45
C GLU A 40 14.88 -3.06 49.10
N ASN A 41 15.71 -4.10 48.96
CA ASN A 41 16.36 -4.44 47.69
C ASN A 41 15.35 -4.88 46.64
N LYS A 42 14.29 -5.60 47.02
CA LYS A 42 13.19 -5.95 46.11
C LYS A 42 12.44 -4.71 45.64
N LYS A 43 12.14 -3.75 46.52
CA LYS A 43 11.51 -2.46 46.15
C LYS A 43 12.41 -1.65 45.20
N LYS A 44 13.71 -1.55 45.50
CA LYS A 44 14.68 -0.87 44.62
C LYS A 44 14.78 -1.53 43.25
N TYR A 45 14.82 -2.86 43.19
CA TYR A 45 14.85 -3.61 41.94
C TYR A 45 13.57 -3.42 41.10
N ILE A 46 12.39 -3.45 41.74
CA ILE A 46 11.11 -3.18 41.07
C ILE A 46 11.08 -1.74 40.54
N PHE A 47 11.58 -0.77 41.31
CA PHE A 47 11.66 0.62 40.88
C PHE A 47 12.61 0.79 39.67
N LEU A 48 13.81 0.21 39.72
CA LEU A 48 14.79 0.27 38.62
C LEU A 48 14.26 -0.41 37.34
N THR A 49 13.60 -1.56 37.46
CA THR A 49 13.03 -2.25 36.29
C THR A 49 11.83 -1.49 35.72
N ALA A 50 11.01 -0.85 36.55
CA ALA A 50 9.93 0.03 36.09
C ALA A 50 10.48 1.26 35.36
N VAL A 51 11.48 1.96 35.92
CA VAL A 51 12.12 3.12 35.30
C VAL A 51 12.78 2.74 33.97
N ALA A 52 13.48 1.61 33.92
CA ALA A 52 14.09 1.12 32.68
C ALA A 52 13.04 0.78 31.61
N SER A 53 11.94 0.14 32.00
CA SER A 53 10.85 -0.23 31.07
C SER A 53 10.14 1.01 30.52
N ILE A 54 9.88 2.01 31.37
CA ILE A 54 9.27 3.29 30.95
C ILE A 54 10.24 4.04 30.03
N SER A 55 11.52 4.12 30.38
CA SER A 55 12.53 4.82 29.57
C SER A 55 12.70 4.16 28.21
N LEU A 56 12.72 2.83 28.15
CA LEU A 56 12.77 2.08 26.89
C LEU A 56 11.51 2.28 26.06
N SER A 57 10.32 2.27 26.68
CA SER A 57 9.05 2.52 26.01
C SER A 57 8.99 3.93 25.43
N VAL A 58 9.40 4.95 26.19
CA VAL A 58 9.46 6.35 25.73
C VAL A 58 10.48 6.49 24.60
N GLY A 59 11.68 5.91 24.73
CA GLY A 59 12.70 5.96 23.69
C GLY A 59 12.27 5.26 22.39
N LEU A 60 11.62 4.10 22.49
CA LEU A 60 11.05 3.40 21.34
C LEU A 60 9.89 4.18 20.71
N THR A 61 9.01 4.77 21.51
CA THR A 61 7.91 5.61 21.01
C THR A 61 8.44 6.84 20.30
N TYR A 62 9.45 7.51 20.87
CA TYR A 62 10.11 8.66 20.25
C TYR A 62 10.80 8.27 18.93
N ALA A 63 11.54 7.15 18.92
CA ALA A 63 12.18 6.66 17.70
C ALA A 63 11.14 6.32 16.63
N TYR A 64 10.06 5.65 17.02
CA TYR A 64 8.97 5.27 16.12
C TYR A 64 8.25 6.50 15.56
N GLU A 65 7.97 7.50 16.39
CA GLU A 65 7.28 8.72 15.96
C GLU A 65 8.11 9.64 15.07
N ASN A 66 9.44 9.69 15.25
CA ASN A 66 10.29 10.62 14.52
C ASN A 66 10.97 10.00 13.30
N TYR A 67 11.17 8.69 13.29
CA TYR A 67 11.93 8.02 12.23
C TYR A 67 11.13 6.97 11.46
N VAL A 68 9.99 6.50 11.96
CA VAL A 68 9.25 5.37 11.36
C VAL A 68 7.83 5.75 10.92
N LEU A 69 7.10 6.54 11.71
CA LEU A 69 5.76 6.98 11.37
C LEU A 69 5.80 8.17 10.42
N TYR A 70 5.31 7.97 9.19
CA TYR A 70 4.66 9.04 8.44
C TYR A 70 3.42 9.50 9.23
N LYS A 71 3.56 10.54 10.07
CA LYS A 71 2.42 11.14 10.78
C LYS A 71 1.46 11.77 9.77
N TRP A 72 0.18 11.42 9.87
CA TRP A 72 -0.89 12.07 9.11
C TRP A 72 -0.98 13.54 9.55
N ASN A 73 -0.58 14.45 8.67
CA ASN A 73 -0.54 15.87 8.93
C ASN A 73 -1.83 16.55 8.42
N ASN A 74 -2.70 16.96 9.34
CA ASN A 74 -3.93 17.70 9.01
C ASN A 74 -3.70 19.14 8.51
N LYS A 75 -2.47 19.67 8.60
CA LYS A 75 -2.11 21.02 8.11
C LYS A 75 -1.63 21.05 6.66
N TYR A 76 -1.41 19.90 6.01
CA TYR A 76 -0.93 19.79 4.60
C TYR A 76 0.33 20.61 4.27
N ASP A 77 1.14 20.95 5.26
CA ASP A 77 2.40 21.68 5.12
C ASP A 77 3.56 20.66 5.24
N TYR A 78 4.31 20.51 4.16
CA TYR A 78 5.43 19.58 4.00
C TYR A 78 6.74 20.36 3.75
N TYR A 79 7.27 21.05 4.75
CA TYR A 79 8.61 21.67 4.63
C TYR A 79 9.77 20.74 5.01
N TYR A 80 9.49 19.53 5.52
CA TYR A 80 10.53 18.59 5.94
C TYR A 80 10.84 17.56 4.84
N ASN A 81 11.97 17.76 4.17
CA ASN A 81 12.57 16.81 3.22
C ASN A 81 13.93 16.33 3.76
N PRO A 82 13.98 15.21 4.50
CA PRO A 82 15.19 14.74 5.17
C PRO A 82 16.32 14.35 4.20
N ASP A 83 16.00 14.10 2.93
CA ASP A 83 16.94 13.62 1.91
C ASP A 83 17.52 14.73 1.02
N LEU A 84 17.36 16.01 1.39
CA LEU A 84 17.95 17.13 0.65
C LEU A 84 19.47 16.98 0.44
N LYS A 85 20.18 16.33 1.38
CA LYS A 85 21.62 16.01 1.24
C LYS A 85 21.88 14.98 0.15
N ALA A 86 21.01 13.97 -0.02
CA ALA A 86 21.14 12.99 -1.10
C ALA A 86 20.92 13.64 -2.48
N VAL A 87 19.99 14.61 -2.57
CA VAL A 87 19.76 15.40 -3.78
C VAL A 87 21.00 16.26 -4.13
N GLN A 88 21.62 16.89 -3.14
CA GLN A 88 22.87 17.65 -3.34
C GLN A 88 24.02 16.76 -3.83
N ASN A 89 24.15 15.55 -3.29
CA ASN A 89 25.17 14.59 -3.73
C ASN A 89 24.93 14.10 -5.17
N LYS A 90 23.70 13.74 -5.55
CA LYS A 90 23.37 13.39 -6.95
C LYS A 90 23.65 14.53 -7.92
N LEU A 91 23.42 15.78 -7.53
CA LEU A 91 23.75 16.96 -8.34
C LEU A 91 25.26 17.14 -8.52
N GLN A 92 26.07 16.79 -7.52
CA GLN A 92 27.53 16.80 -7.62
C GLN A 92 28.03 15.69 -8.57
N GLU A 93 27.52 14.47 -8.44
CA GLU A 93 27.86 13.35 -9.35
C GLU A 93 27.48 13.65 -10.82
N LYS A 94 26.39 14.39 -11.06
CA LYS A 94 25.98 14.80 -12.41
C LYS A 94 26.94 15.84 -13.02
N LYS A 95 27.58 16.68 -12.19
CA LYS A 95 28.62 17.63 -12.62
C LYS A 95 29.94 16.94 -12.95
N GLU A 96 30.20 15.75 -12.41
CA GLU A 96 31.40 14.95 -12.67
C GLU A 96 31.36 14.18 -14.01
N GLY A 97 30.34 14.41 -14.85
CA GLY A 97 30.35 14.00 -16.26
C GLY A 97 30.17 12.50 -16.52
N LYS A 98 29.65 11.72 -15.55
CA LYS A 98 29.25 10.33 -15.81
C LYS A 98 28.16 10.32 -16.90
N ARG A 99 28.39 9.56 -17.98
CA ARG A 99 27.39 9.33 -19.03
C ARG A 99 26.15 8.69 -18.41
N GLU A 100 25.01 9.37 -18.46
CA GLU A 100 23.73 8.84 -17.99
C GLU A 100 23.33 7.65 -18.87
N LYS A 101 23.04 6.52 -18.23
CA LYS A 101 22.46 5.35 -18.90
C LYS A 101 21.07 5.74 -19.41
N LYS A 102 20.70 5.27 -20.60
CA LYS A 102 19.33 5.46 -21.11
C LYS A 102 18.36 4.77 -20.13
N HIS A 103 17.53 5.54 -19.46
CA HIS A 103 16.48 5.02 -18.58
C HIS A 103 15.43 4.29 -19.40
N VAL A 104 15.05 3.11 -18.93
CA VAL A 104 14.00 2.28 -19.53
C VAL A 104 12.83 2.21 -18.58
N CYS A 105 11.63 2.43 -19.09
CA CYS A 105 10.41 2.49 -18.29
C CYS A 105 9.44 1.38 -18.66
N LYS A 106 8.85 0.76 -17.65
CA LYS A 106 7.67 -0.10 -17.79
C LYS A 106 6.42 0.69 -17.49
N HIS A 107 5.56 0.84 -18.48
CA HIS A 107 4.25 1.45 -18.37
C HIS A 107 3.18 0.38 -18.12
N ILE A 108 2.58 0.43 -16.94
CA ILE A 108 1.49 -0.46 -16.54
C ILE A 108 0.19 0.35 -16.57
N ILE A 109 -0.66 0.07 -17.55
CA ILE A 109 -1.97 0.69 -17.72
C ILE A 109 -3.02 -0.28 -17.19
N LEU A 110 -3.65 0.07 -16.08
CA LEU A 110 -4.71 -0.68 -15.45
C LEU A 110 -6.07 -0.06 -15.81
N VAL A 111 -7.02 -0.89 -16.25
CA VAL A 111 -8.38 -0.46 -16.60
C VAL A 111 -9.38 -1.24 -15.77
N ARG A 112 -10.28 -0.53 -15.08
CA ARG A 112 -11.41 -1.17 -14.40
C ARG A 112 -12.44 -1.62 -15.42
N HIS A 113 -13.05 -2.79 -15.25
CA HIS A 113 -14.17 -3.26 -16.07
C HIS A 113 -15.31 -2.21 -16.22
N GLY A 114 -16.09 -2.32 -17.29
CA GLY A 114 -17.26 -1.48 -17.54
C GLY A 114 -18.43 -1.73 -16.59
N GLN A 115 -19.45 -0.86 -16.64
CA GLN A 115 -20.68 -1.05 -15.87
C GLN A 115 -21.38 -2.37 -16.23
N TYR A 116 -21.76 -3.15 -15.22
CA TYR A 116 -22.30 -4.49 -15.38
C TYR A 116 -23.58 -4.69 -14.56
N GLU A 117 -24.38 -5.69 -14.94
CA GLU A 117 -25.63 -6.08 -14.28
C GLU A 117 -25.38 -6.63 -12.87
N ARG A 118 -26.13 -6.15 -11.87
CA ARG A 118 -25.96 -6.53 -10.46
C ARG A 118 -27.15 -7.29 -9.87
N LYS A 119 -28.11 -7.69 -10.70
CA LYS A 119 -29.41 -8.24 -10.26
C LYS A 119 -29.25 -9.55 -9.48
N ASN A 120 -28.43 -10.48 -9.97
CA ASN A 120 -28.19 -11.76 -9.31
C ASN A 120 -26.82 -11.76 -8.62
N ARG A 121 -26.82 -11.80 -7.28
CA ARG A 121 -25.57 -11.78 -6.49
C ARG A 121 -24.78 -13.09 -6.60
N ASN A 122 -25.48 -14.22 -6.71
CA ASN A 122 -24.91 -15.56 -6.61
C ASN A 122 -24.48 -16.17 -7.95
N ASP A 123 -24.91 -15.59 -9.07
CA ASP A 123 -24.55 -16.08 -10.41
C ASP A 123 -23.56 -15.11 -11.07
N GLU A 124 -22.27 -15.46 -11.09
CA GLU A 124 -21.24 -14.66 -11.76
C GLU A 124 -21.45 -14.57 -13.29
N ASN A 125 -22.07 -15.58 -13.92
CA ASN A 125 -22.29 -15.57 -15.37
C ASN A 125 -23.35 -14.56 -15.80
N SER A 126 -24.27 -14.21 -14.88
CA SER A 126 -25.27 -13.15 -15.11
C SER A 126 -24.71 -11.73 -15.02
N LYS A 127 -23.49 -11.55 -14.49
CA LYS A 127 -22.88 -10.23 -14.23
C LYS A 127 -22.20 -9.64 -15.47
N LYS A 128 -22.89 -9.70 -16.62
CA LYS A 128 -22.44 -9.17 -17.91
C LYS A 128 -22.49 -7.65 -17.97
N LEU A 129 -21.77 -7.05 -18.91
CA LEU A 129 -21.81 -5.63 -19.18
C LEU A 129 -23.22 -5.17 -19.59
N THR A 130 -23.59 -4.01 -19.06
CA THR A 130 -24.79 -3.29 -19.51
C THR A 130 -24.51 -2.61 -20.85
N LYS A 131 -25.54 -2.13 -21.55
CA LYS A 131 -25.37 -1.32 -22.78
C LYS A 131 -24.45 -0.11 -22.56
N GLU A 132 -24.60 0.56 -21.40
CA GLU A 132 -23.72 1.67 -21.02
C GLU A 132 -22.30 1.20 -20.70
N GLY A 133 -22.13 0.04 -20.07
CA GLY A 133 -20.81 -0.58 -19.86
C GLY A 133 -20.08 -0.90 -21.16
N CYS A 134 -20.78 -1.39 -22.17
CA CYS A 134 -20.21 -1.62 -23.49
C CYS A 134 -19.76 -0.31 -24.16
N LYS A 135 -20.57 0.75 -24.08
CA LYS A 135 -20.20 2.09 -24.58
C LYS A 135 -18.98 2.65 -23.83
N GLN A 136 -18.94 2.49 -22.51
CA GLN A 136 -17.79 2.89 -21.69
C GLN A 136 -16.51 2.19 -22.16
N ALA A 137 -16.57 0.87 -22.38
CA ALA A 137 -15.42 0.10 -22.86
C ALA A 137 -14.97 0.53 -24.27
N ASP A 138 -15.92 0.81 -25.17
CA ASP A 138 -15.64 1.29 -26.52
C ASP A 138 -14.90 2.65 -26.51
N ILE A 139 -15.42 3.61 -25.74
CA ILE A 139 -14.82 4.94 -25.59
C ILE A 139 -13.43 4.84 -24.93
N THR A 140 -13.28 3.98 -23.92
CA THR A 140 -11.97 3.71 -23.31
C THR A 140 -10.99 3.10 -24.30
N GLY A 141 -11.43 2.17 -25.15
CA GLY A 141 -10.60 1.59 -26.21
C GLY A 141 -10.06 2.63 -27.19
N LYS A 142 -10.94 3.55 -27.66
CA LYS A 142 -10.53 4.70 -28.50
C LYS A 142 -9.51 5.57 -27.79
N LYS A 143 -9.80 5.97 -26.54
CA LYS A 143 -8.89 6.82 -25.77
C LYS A 143 -7.52 6.17 -25.55
N LEU A 144 -7.48 4.88 -25.23
CA LEU A 144 -6.24 4.14 -25.05
C LEU A 144 -5.43 4.10 -26.36
N LYS A 145 -6.08 3.86 -27.50
CA LYS A 145 -5.43 3.90 -28.82
C LYS A 145 -4.81 5.27 -29.10
N ASP A 146 -5.52 6.34 -28.77
CA ASP A 146 -5.05 7.71 -29.01
C ASP A 146 -3.83 8.05 -28.13
N ILE A 147 -3.85 7.71 -26.84
CA ILE A 147 -2.74 8.04 -25.92
C ILE A 147 -1.55 7.09 -26.05
N LEU A 148 -1.77 5.85 -26.50
CA LEU A 148 -0.73 4.85 -26.73
C LEU A 148 -0.31 4.78 -28.21
N ASN A 149 -0.67 5.79 -29.00
CA ASN A 149 -0.33 5.85 -30.42
C ASN A 149 1.18 5.70 -30.61
N ASN A 150 1.58 4.88 -31.59
CA ASN A 150 2.97 4.47 -31.88
C ASN A 150 3.68 3.66 -30.78
N LYS A 151 2.98 3.20 -29.73
CA LYS A 151 3.54 2.30 -28.71
C LYS A 151 3.18 0.84 -29.01
N LYS A 152 4.14 -0.06 -28.82
CA LYS A 152 3.95 -1.50 -29.06
C LYS A 152 3.26 -2.14 -27.85
N ILE A 153 1.97 -2.44 -27.99
CA ILE A 153 1.23 -3.28 -27.04
C ILE A 153 1.12 -4.67 -27.64
N SER A 154 1.85 -5.62 -27.08
CA SER A 154 1.85 -7.03 -27.52
C SER A 154 0.81 -7.88 -26.79
N VAL A 155 0.43 -7.50 -25.56
CA VAL A 155 -0.44 -8.31 -24.71
C VAL A 155 -1.42 -7.43 -23.94
N ILE A 156 -2.66 -7.90 -23.86
CA ILE A 156 -3.71 -7.36 -22.98
C ILE A 156 -4.08 -8.48 -21.99
N TYR A 157 -3.78 -8.26 -20.72
CA TYR A 157 -4.15 -9.18 -19.66
C TYR A 157 -5.54 -8.83 -19.13
N HIS A 158 -6.33 -9.83 -18.76
CA HIS A 158 -7.63 -9.59 -18.15
C HIS A 158 -7.99 -10.63 -17.09
N SER A 159 -8.84 -10.21 -16.15
CA SER A 159 -9.45 -11.13 -15.19
C SER A 159 -10.38 -12.14 -15.88
N ASP A 160 -10.56 -13.30 -15.25
CA ASP A 160 -11.45 -14.36 -15.68
C ASP A 160 -12.95 -14.03 -15.53
N LEU A 161 -13.31 -13.01 -14.74
CA LEU A 161 -14.72 -12.65 -14.52
C LEU A 161 -15.34 -12.01 -15.76
N ILE A 162 -16.59 -12.39 -16.07
CA ILE A 162 -17.25 -12.10 -17.36
C ILE A 162 -17.24 -10.60 -17.72
N ARG A 163 -17.53 -9.72 -16.76
CA ARG A 163 -17.47 -8.26 -16.95
C ARG A 163 -16.10 -7.75 -17.39
N ALA A 164 -15.00 -8.36 -16.93
CA ALA A 164 -13.65 -8.00 -17.33
C ALA A 164 -13.30 -8.58 -18.70
N LYS A 165 -13.72 -9.84 -18.98
CA LYS A 165 -13.60 -10.48 -20.31
C LYS A 165 -14.28 -9.65 -21.39
N GLU A 166 -15.56 -9.34 -21.23
CA GLU A 166 -16.32 -8.54 -22.21
C GLU A 166 -15.72 -7.13 -22.39
N THR A 167 -15.21 -6.52 -21.32
CA THR A 167 -14.50 -5.23 -21.42
C THR A 167 -13.22 -5.37 -22.25
N ALA A 168 -12.46 -6.45 -22.03
CA ALA A 168 -11.22 -6.73 -22.73
C ALA A 168 -11.43 -7.05 -24.22
N GLU A 169 -12.49 -7.79 -24.54
CA GLU A 169 -12.90 -8.08 -25.93
C GLU A 169 -13.30 -6.82 -26.71
N ILE A 170 -13.92 -5.83 -26.04
CA ILE A 170 -14.26 -4.56 -26.69
C ILE A 170 -12.99 -3.72 -26.90
N ILE A 171 -12.13 -3.61 -25.89
CA ILE A 171 -10.91 -2.81 -25.96
C ILE A 171 -9.89 -3.41 -26.95
N SER A 172 -9.79 -4.74 -27.04
CA SER A 172 -8.83 -5.41 -27.94
C SER A 172 -9.05 -5.10 -29.42
N LYS A 173 -10.27 -4.74 -29.83
CA LYS A 173 -10.59 -4.28 -31.21
C LYS A 173 -9.75 -3.08 -31.64
N TYR A 174 -9.29 -2.27 -30.69
CA TYR A 174 -8.45 -1.10 -30.94
C TYR A 174 -6.95 -1.44 -30.99
N PHE A 175 -6.56 -2.66 -30.60
CA PHE A 175 -5.20 -3.17 -30.54
C PHE A 175 -5.11 -4.55 -31.23
N PRO A 176 -5.28 -4.62 -32.56
CA PRO A 176 -5.42 -5.89 -33.29
C PRO A 176 -4.19 -6.81 -33.18
N ASN A 177 -3.01 -6.25 -32.91
CA ASN A 177 -1.77 -7.01 -32.76
C ASN A 177 -1.55 -7.54 -31.34
N ALA A 178 -2.40 -7.16 -30.38
CA ALA A 178 -2.23 -7.55 -28.99
C ALA A 178 -2.96 -8.86 -28.69
N LYS A 179 -2.26 -9.81 -28.07
CA LYS A 179 -2.85 -11.06 -27.60
C LYS A 179 -3.64 -10.84 -26.31
N LEU A 180 -4.87 -11.33 -26.26
CA LEU A 180 -5.65 -11.41 -25.03
C LEU A 180 -5.19 -12.61 -24.18
N ILE A 181 -4.82 -12.35 -22.93
CA ILE A 181 -4.41 -13.38 -21.97
C ILE A 181 -5.29 -13.30 -20.72
N ASN A 182 -5.93 -14.41 -20.39
CA ASN A 182 -6.69 -14.56 -19.16
C ASN A 182 -5.76 -14.85 -17.98
N ASP A 183 -5.94 -14.13 -16.89
CA ASP A 183 -5.31 -14.42 -15.60
C ASP A 183 -6.35 -14.42 -14.46
N PRO A 184 -6.71 -15.59 -13.90
CA PRO A 184 -7.61 -15.70 -12.75
C PRO A 184 -7.09 -14.99 -11.49
N ASN A 185 -5.77 -14.76 -11.39
CA ASN A 185 -5.21 -14.04 -10.25
C ASN A 185 -5.64 -12.57 -10.22
N LEU A 186 -6.09 -12.01 -11.34
CA LEU A 186 -6.66 -10.66 -11.44
C LEU A 186 -8.13 -10.56 -11.01
N ASN A 187 -8.78 -11.66 -10.62
CA ASN A 187 -10.20 -11.62 -10.18
C ASN A 187 -10.42 -10.67 -8.99
N GLU A 188 -11.61 -10.06 -8.92
CA GLU A 188 -11.93 -9.17 -7.80
C GLU A 188 -11.86 -9.93 -6.47
N GLY A 189 -11.37 -9.27 -5.43
CA GLY A 189 -11.22 -9.87 -4.10
C GLY A 189 -11.00 -8.82 -3.03
N THR A 190 -10.76 -9.27 -1.81
CA THR A 190 -10.37 -8.42 -0.68
C THR A 190 -8.90 -8.67 -0.34
N PRO A 191 -7.96 -7.87 -0.87
CA PRO A 191 -6.54 -8.15 -0.73
C PRO A 191 -5.98 -7.86 0.67
N TYR A 192 -6.57 -6.92 1.41
CA TYR A 192 -6.09 -6.54 2.74
C TYR A 192 -7.25 -5.93 3.55
N LEU A 193 -7.20 -6.02 4.88
CA LEU A 193 -8.22 -5.41 5.74
C LEU A 193 -8.15 -3.88 5.65
N PRO A 194 -9.20 -3.19 5.16
CA PRO A 194 -9.18 -1.74 5.04
C PRO A 194 -9.32 -1.03 6.39
N ASN A 195 -8.74 0.17 6.49
CA ASN A 195 -8.93 1.06 7.64
C ASN A 195 -9.21 2.50 7.16
N PRO A 196 -10.40 3.08 7.43
CA PRO A 196 -11.49 2.54 8.24
C PRO A 196 -12.25 1.40 7.56
N ILE A 197 -12.84 0.52 8.36
CA ILE A 197 -13.74 -0.55 7.89
C ILE A 197 -15.10 0.08 7.54
N PRO A 198 -15.59 -0.02 6.29
CA PRO A 198 -16.92 0.49 5.94
C PRO A 198 -18.03 -0.25 6.71
N ARG A 199 -18.98 0.49 7.29
CA ARG A 199 -20.06 -0.05 8.13
C ARG A 199 -20.90 -1.13 7.44
N SER A 200 -21.06 -1.05 6.11
CA SER A 200 -21.88 -1.98 5.32
C SER A 200 -21.13 -3.23 4.86
N SER A 201 -19.82 -3.33 5.10
CA SER A 201 -18.99 -4.40 4.56
C SER A 201 -18.73 -5.48 5.61
N LYS A 202 -19.07 -6.73 5.28
CA LYS A 202 -18.67 -7.91 6.04
C LYS A 202 -17.37 -8.43 5.46
N PHE A 203 -16.31 -8.42 6.27
CA PHE A 203 -15.01 -8.98 5.90
C PHE A 203 -14.82 -10.32 6.61
N ASP A 204 -14.32 -11.29 5.85
CA ASP A 204 -13.96 -12.60 6.36
C ASP A 204 -12.43 -12.77 6.29
N ALA A 205 -11.84 -13.23 7.40
CA ALA A 205 -10.40 -13.35 7.54
C ALA A 205 -9.80 -14.42 6.63
N GLU A 206 -10.48 -15.56 6.47
CA GLU A 206 -10.00 -16.65 5.61
C GLU A 206 -10.03 -16.23 4.14
N LYS A 207 -11.14 -15.63 3.71
CA LYS A 207 -11.25 -15.06 2.37
C LYS A 207 -10.18 -14.00 2.08
N ILE A 208 -9.91 -13.09 3.03
CA ILE A 208 -8.84 -12.10 2.88
C ILE A 208 -7.49 -12.78 2.66
N LYS A 209 -7.17 -13.83 3.42
CA LYS A 209 -5.90 -14.55 3.29
C LYS A 209 -5.74 -15.19 1.91
N LEU A 210 -6.79 -15.84 1.40
CA LEU A 210 -6.80 -16.46 0.07
C LEU A 210 -6.69 -15.41 -1.05
N ASP A 211 -7.50 -14.35 -0.98
CA ASP A 211 -7.47 -13.25 -1.95
C ASP A 211 -6.12 -12.51 -1.93
N ASN A 212 -5.53 -12.32 -0.74
CA ASN A 212 -4.22 -11.70 -0.58
C ASN A 212 -3.12 -12.48 -1.30
N GLN A 213 -3.05 -13.81 -1.11
CA GLN A 213 -2.06 -14.65 -1.77
C GLN A 213 -2.19 -14.58 -3.29
N ARG A 214 -3.42 -14.71 -3.80
CA ARG A 214 -3.73 -14.65 -5.23
C ARG A 214 -3.37 -13.29 -5.85
N ILE A 215 -3.80 -12.20 -5.22
CA ILE A 215 -3.56 -10.84 -5.73
C ILE A 215 -2.07 -10.47 -5.61
N ASN A 216 -1.35 -10.97 -4.61
CA ASN A 216 0.10 -10.76 -4.51
C ASN A 216 0.87 -11.48 -5.61
N LYS A 217 0.46 -12.69 -5.98
CA LYS A 217 1.02 -13.41 -7.12
C LYS A 217 0.79 -12.64 -8.43
N ALA A 218 -0.40 -12.07 -8.61
CA ALA A 218 -0.66 -11.19 -9.76
C ALA A 218 0.28 -9.97 -9.74
N TYR A 219 0.41 -9.28 -8.61
CA TYR A 219 1.30 -8.12 -8.52
C TYR A 219 2.74 -8.47 -8.90
N GLU A 220 3.30 -9.56 -8.39
CA GLU A 220 4.66 -10.01 -8.71
C GLU A 220 4.84 -10.36 -10.20
N THR A 221 3.77 -10.77 -10.88
CA THR A 221 3.78 -11.08 -12.32
C THR A 221 3.82 -9.81 -13.17
N TYR A 222 3.14 -8.74 -12.75
CA TYR A 222 2.99 -7.51 -13.55
C TYR A 222 3.96 -6.39 -13.15
N PHE A 223 4.35 -6.32 -11.88
CA PHE A 223 5.20 -5.26 -11.31
C PHE A 223 6.63 -5.77 -11.13
N TYR A 224 7.36 -5.89 -12.24
CA TYR A 224 8.78 -6.23 -12.28
C TYR A 224 9.58 -5.13 -12.99
N GLN A 225 10.88 -5.05 -12.70
CA GLN A 225 11.79 -4.12 -13.37
C GLN A 225 11.96 -4.48 -14.85
N PRO A 226 11.86 -3.53 -15.78
CA PRO A 226 12.00 -3.82 -17.21
C PRO A 226 13.39 -4.44 -17.49
N PRO A 227 13.47 -5.65 -18.07
CA PRO A 227 14.75 -6.33 -18.29
C PRO A 227 15.45 -5.90 -19.60
N GLY A 228 14.79 -5.11 -20.45
CA GLY A 228 15.29 -4.75 -21.80
C GLY A 228 15.76 -3.30 -21.91
N ASP A 229 16.14 -2.92 -23.14
CA ASP A 229 16.66 -1.58 -23.49
C ASP A 229 15.60 -0.60 -24.05
N GLU A 230 14.35 -1.05 -24.12
CA GLU A 230 13.19 -0.32 -24.66
C GLU A 230 12.04 -0.30 -23.67
N ASP A 231 11.25 0.80 -23.71
CA ASP A 231 10.08 0.96 -22.87
C ASP A 231 9.03 -0.12 -23.16
N GLU A 232 8.52 -0.75 -22.11
CA GLU A 232 7.50 -1.78 -22.20
C GLU A 232 6.12 -1.21 -21.84
N TYR A 233 5.09 -1.52 -22.63
CA TYR A 233 3.72 -1.07 -22.40
C TYR A 233 2.81 -2.28 -22.20
N GLN A 234 2.20 -2.38 -21.02
CA GLN A 234 1.28 -3.45 -20.65
C GLN A 234 -0.11 -2.89 -20.34
N LEU A 235 -1.14 -3.53 -20.89
CA LEU A 235 -2.53 -3.21 -20.59
C LEU A 235 -3.16 -4.34 -19.77
N VAL A 236 -3.73 -4.00 -18.61
CA VAL A 236 -4.34 -4.97 -17.68
C VAL A 236 -5.77 -4.53 -17.36
N ILE A 237 -6.75 -5.40 -17.62
CA ILE A 237 -8.17 -5.13 -17.45
C ILE A 237 -8.71 -5.96 -16.30
N CYS A 238 -9.01 -5.31 -15.18
CA CYS A 238 -9.40 -5.99 -13.95
C CYS A 238 -10.44 -5.19 -13.16
N HIS A 239 -10.27 -5.09 -11.84
CA HIS A 239 -11.32 -4.64 -10.93
C HIS A 239 -10.86 -3.57 -9.96
N GLY A 240 -11.83 -2.96 -9.29
CA GLY A 240 -11.59 -1.80 -8.45
C GLY A 240 -10.67 -2.10 -7.28
N ASN A 241 -10.88 -3.19 -6.55
CA ASN A 241 -10.09 -3.45 -5.34
C ASN A 241 -8.66 -3.87 -5.69
N VAL A 242 -8.50 -4.69 -6.73
CA VAL A 242 -7.20 -5.11 -7.27
C VAL A 242 -6.36 -3.90 -7.69
N ILE A 243 -6.91 -2.98 -8.49
CA ILE A 243 -6.20 -1.75 -8.92
C ILE A 243 -5.78 -0.90 -7.74
N ARG A 244 -6.68 -0.71 -6.75
CA ARG A 244 -6.40 0.09 -5.56
C ARG A 244 -5.32 -0.52 -4.69
N TYR A 245 -5.29 -1.84 -4.59
CA TYR A 245 -4.24 -2.54 -3.87
C TYR A 245 -2.89 -2.48 -4.59
N PHE A 246 -2.88 -2.67 -5.92
CA PHE A 246 -1.67 -2.50 -6.73
C PHE A 246 -1.11 -1.10 -6.61
N LEU A 247 -1.97 -0.08 -6.64
CA LEU A 247 -1.56 1.31 -6.40
C LEU A 247 -0.86 1.46 -5.03
N CYS A 248 -1.49 0.99 -3.95
CA CYS A 248 -0.91 1.09 -2.62
C CYS A 248 0.43 0.35 -2.53
N ARG A 249 0.53 -0.86 -3.08
CA ARG A 249 1.77 -1.66 -3.03
C ARG A 249 2.88 -1.02 -3.87
N ALA A 250 2.57 -0.53 -5.07
CA ALA A 250 3.55 0.07 -5.98
C ALA A 250 4.09 1.41 -5.47
N LEU A 251 3.24 2.26 -4.91
CA LEU A 251 3.62 3.54 -4.32
C LEU A 251 4.08 3.45 -2.86
N GLN A 252 4.19 2.23 -2.32
CA GLN A 252 4.55 1.98 -0.92
C GLN A 252 3.65 2.72 0.09
N LEU A 253 2.38 2.92 -0.27
CA LEU A 253 1.39 3.50 0.61
C LEU A 253 0.89 2.43 1.60
N PRO A 254 0.37 2.84 2.78
CA PRO A 254 -0.18 1.89 3.73
C PRO A 254 -1.26 1.01 3.10
N LEU A 255 -1.07 -0.31 3.12
CA LEU A 255 -1.92 -1.25 2.38
C LEU A 255 -3.38 -1.20 2.82
N PHE A 256 -3.70 -0.80 4.06
CA PHE A 256 -5.06 -0.63 4.55
C PHE A 256 -5.82 0.57 3.93
N ALA A 257 -5.11 1.47 3.22
CA ALA A 257 -5.68 2.68 2.65
C ALA A 257 -6.39 2.44 1.31
N TRP A 258 -6.33 1.23 0.75
CA TRP A 258 -6.83 0.94 -0.60
C TRP A 258 -8.29 1.37 -0.82
N LEU A 259 -9.19 1.21 0.16
CA LEU A 259 -10.58 1.66 0.06
C LEU A 259 -10.79 3.18 0.11
N ARG A 260 -9.76 3.96 0.44
CA ARG A 260 -9.82 5.43 0.42
C ARG A 260 -9.80 5.98 -1.01
N PHE A 261 -9.34 5.17 -1.96
CA PHE A 261 -9.36 5.50 -3.37
C PHE A 261 -10.67 5.06 -4.01
N SER A 262 -11.21 5.90 -4.90
CA SER A 262 -12.40 5.60 -5.69
C SER A 262 -12.03 5.56 -7.17
N SER A 263 -12.31 4.45 -7.84
CA SER A 263 -12.13 4.30 -9.29
C SER A 263 -13.48 4.18 -9.97
N TYR A 264 -13.66 4.81 -11.12
CA TYR A 264 -14.88 4.67 -11.92
C TYR A 264 -14.81 3.44 -12.83
N ASN A 265 -15.97 2.93 -13.29
CA ASN A 265 -16.00 1.89 -14.32
C ASN A 265 -15.28 2.38 -15.58
N CYS A 266 -14.53 1.50 -16.25
CA CYS A 266 -13.69 1.88 -17.38
C CYS A 266 -12.69 3.02 -17.08
N GLY A 267 -12.40 3.26 -15.80
CA GLY A 267 -11.42 4.21 -15.35
C GLY A 267 -10.00 3.73 -15.64
N ILE A 268 -9.17 4.62 -16.18
CA ILE A 268 -7.78 4.35 -16.53
C ILE A 268 -6.88 4.76 -15.35
N THR A 269 -6.00 3.85 -14.95
CA THR A 269 -4.92 4.10 -13.99
C THR A 269 -3.60 3.78 -14.66
N TRP A 270 -2.64 4.71 -14.64
CA TRP A 270 -1.36 4.56 -15.33
C TRP A 270 -0.20 4.71 -14.35
N LEU A 271 0.51 3.60 -14.13
CA LEU A 271 1.74 3.55 -13.35
C LEU A 271 2.95 3.40 -14.28
N VAL A 272 4.06 4.04 -13.94
CA VAL A 272 5.33 3.93 -14.64
C VAL A 272 6.39 3.50 -13.63
N LEU A 273 7.06 2.39 -13.93
CA LEU A 273 8.18 1.88 -13.16
C LEU A 273 9.45 2.12 -13.97
N ASP A 274 10.45 2.76 -13.39
CA ASP A 274 11.76 2.90 -14.03
C ASP A 274 12.65 1.66 -13.77
N ASP A 275 13.83 1.65 -14.38
CA ASP A 275 14.84 0.62 -14.21
C ASP A 275 15.58 0.70 -12.86
N GLU A 276 15.46 1.81 -12.14
CA GLU A 276 16.00 2.01 -10.80
C GLU A 276 15.04 1.52 -9.69
N GLY A 277 13.78 1.24 -10.03
CA GLY A 277 12.73 0.81 -9.10
C GLY A 277 11.83 1.94 -8.56
N SER A 278 11.97 3.18 -9.03
CA SER A 278 11.03 4.27 -8.73
C SER A 278 9.70 4.03 -9.44
N VAL A 279 8.62 4.47 -8.78
CA VAL A 279 7.26 4.31 -9.30
C VAL A 279 6.58 5.66 -9.38
N ILE A 280 6.00 5.98 -10.54
CA ILE A 280 5.26 7.21 -10.79
C ILE A 280 3.83 6.87 -11.16
N LEU A 281 2.87 7.49 -10.46
CA LEU A 281 1.47 7.49 -10.85
C LEU A 281 1.19 8.68 -11.78
N ARG A 282 0.87 8.40 -13.04
CA ARG A 282 0.48 9.43 -14.02
C ARG A 282 -0.98 9.82 -13.91
N GLU A 283 -1.85 8.82 -13.73
CA GLU A 283 -3.29 9.01 -13.70
C GLU A 283 -3.93 7.91 -12.85
N PHE A 284 -5.01 8.23 -12.13
CA PHE A 284 -5.74 7.25 -11.33
C PHE A 284 -7.25 7.31 -11.60
N GLY A 285 -7.81 6.17 -12.00
CA GLY A 285 -9.25 5.98 -12.13
C GLY A 285 -9.96 6.97 -13.05
N SER A 286 -9.26 7.57 -14.01
CA SER A 286 -9.77 8.66 -14.83
C SER A 286 -10.86 8.20 -15.79
N ASN A 287 -11.93 8.97 -15.86
CA ASN A 287 -13.10 8.74 -16.70
C ASN A 287 -13.42 9.95 -17.60
N MET A 288 -12.47 10.89 -17.74
CA MET A 288 -12.72 12.14 -18.43
C MET A 288 -13.08 11.93 -19.91
N HIS A 289 -12.52 10.90 -20.54
CA HIS A 289 -12.83 10.48 -21.91
C HIS A 289 -14.25 9.96 -22.09
N ILE A 290 -14.90 9.48 -21.02
CA ILE A 290 -16.29 9.02 -21.05
C ILE A 290 -17.24 10.22 -20.90
N ARG A 291 -16.85 11.23 -20.12
CA ARG A 291 -17.68 12.40 -19.80
C ARG A 291 -17.76 13.45 -20.92
N SER A 292 -16.82 13.48 -21.87
CA SER A 292 -16.84 14.45 -22.97
C SER A 292 -18.07 14.33 -23.89
N LEU A 293 -18.80 13.20 -23.85
CA LEU A 293 -20.06 12.99 -24.58
C LEU A 293 -21.34 13.21 -23.73
N LEU A 294 -21.23 13.28 -22.41
CA LEU A 294 -22.39 13.46 -21.51
C LEU A 294 -22.62 14.93 -21.10
N ARG A 295 -21.72 15.85 -21.48
CA ARG A 295 -21.90 17.29 -21.28
C ARG A 295 -22.79 17.90 -22.38
N LEU A 296 -24.08 17.61 -22.28
CA LEU A 296 -25.10 18.64 -22.48
C LEU A 296 -26.00 18.83 -21.26
N ASN A 297 -25.94 17.99 -20.22
CA ASN A 297 -26.68 18.22 -18.98
C ASN A 297 -25.90 17.70 -17.77
N PHE A 298 -25.69 18.55 -16.76
CA PHE A 298 -24.97 18.35 -15.49
C PHE A 298 -23.49 18.79 -15.46
N VAL A 299 -23.35 20.08 -15.17
CA VAL A 299 -22.20 20.64 -14.44
C VAL A 299 -22.16 19.97 -13.06
N CYS A 300 -21.28 18.98 -12.87
CA CYS A 300 -20.86 18.60 -11.52
C CYS A 300 -19.88 19.66 -11.01
N VAL A 301 -20.41 20.64 -10.27
CA VAL A 301 -19.64 21.50 -9.38
C VAL A 301 -19.07 20.61 -8.26
N PHE A 302 -17.75 20.56 -8.13
CA PHE A 302 -17.11 20.04 -6.94
C PHE A 302 -17.32 21.07 -5.81
N TYR A 303 -18.30 20.83 -4.94
CA TYR A 303 -18.35 21.52 -3.65
C TYR A 303 -17.38 20.79 -2.69
N ILE A 304 -16.18 21.34 -2.56
CA ILE A 304 -15.34 21.12 -1.38
C ILE A 304 -15.80 22.15 -0.36
N TYR A 305 -16.65 21.74 0.58
CA TYR A 305 -16.97 22.56 1.76
C TYR A 305 -15.76 22.52 2.71
N ILE A 306 -14.96 23.59 2.70
CA ILE A 306 -14.01 23.89 3.77
C ILE A 306 -14.70 24.91 4.68
N TYR A 307 -15.08 24.47 5.88
CA TYR A 307 -15.50 25.36 6.97
C TYR A 307 -14.26 26.07 7.53
N LEU A 308 -14.11 27.35 7.23
CA LEU A 308 -13.18 28.27 7.91
C LEU A 308 -13.95 28.97 9.03
N TYR A 309 -13.75 28.54 10.28
CA TYR A 309 -14.06 29.38 11.44
C TYR A 309 -12.84 30.27 11.72
N ASN A 310 -12.94 31.53 11.32
CA ASN A 310 -11.99 32.58 11.69
C ASN A 310 -12.41 33.18 13.04
N THR A 311 -11.65 32.88 14.08
CA THR A 311 -11.65 33.65 15.33
C THR A 311 -10.90 34.96 15.08
N MET A 312 -11.63 36.05 14.83
CA MET A 312 -11.05 37.40 14.99
C MET A 312 -11.24 37.85 16.43
N VAL A 313 -10.10 38.00 17.09
CA VAL A 313 -9.92 38.82 18.30
C VAL A 313 -10.23 40.27 17.92
N ILE A 314 -11.24 40.86 18.56
CA ILE A 314 -11.48 42.30 18.53
C ILE A 314 -10.70 42.89 19.71
N LEU A 315 -9.70 43.70 19.39
CA LEU A 315 -9.07 44.65 20.30
C LEU A 315 -9.69 46.03 20.03
N TYR A 316 -10.14 46.65 21.14
CA TYR A 316 -10.75 47.97 21.32
C TYR A 316 -12.21 48.14 20.91
#